data_AF-A0AA35QR89-F1
#
_entry.id   AF-A0AA35QR89-F1
#
_cell.length_a   1.000
_cell.length_b   1.000
_cell.length_c   1.000
_cell.angle_alpha   90.00
_cell.angle_beta   90.00
_cell.angle_gamma   90.00
#
_symmetry.space_group_name_H-M   'P 1'
#
loop_
_entity.id
_entity.type
_entity.pdbx_description
1 polymer ?
#
loop_
_entity_poly.entity_id
_entity_poly.type
_entity_poly.pdbx_seq_one_letter_code
_entity_poly.pdbx_strand_id
1 'polypeptide(L)'
;STFHLTPYLAPSLHPFLRLAPTSCLVRCPGRQVLPCPPPPMSLADPAAVQRAVSLLRSAQRPLVIVGKGVAYAFAEHEARSLIVPRRLPFLPTPMGKGVLSDAHPLCVSPARSRALQEADVILLLGARLNWILHFGLPPRFSRDVKIIQVEICPEEFSNNVPAHLMLHGHLKPVLKQLVEEFGQWVMDRDGQWWSRLKEKIHINMNINKELASVTSLPMNFYAAYDIMKDYIPRNAVLVNEGSATMDIGRTVFLSHFPRRRLDAGSFGTMGLGCGYAIAAALIEQRKPDGQRSPVVAIQGDSAFGFSGMELETASRYQLPIVFVVMNNSGIYRGVDSETWTELNEEPELPLSLPPQVCYQEQLTTILARRSWEKEY
;
A
#
# COMPACT_ATOMS: atom_id res chain seq x y z
N SER A 1 -33.57 -18.11 -25.45
CA SER A 1 -32.47 -18.86 -24.82
C SER A 1 -32.17 -18.23 -23.47
N THR A 2 -32.65 -18.87 -22.41
CA THR A 2 -32.51 -18.43 -21.02
C THR A 2 -31.07 -18.68 -20.58
N PHE A 3 -30.24 -17.63 -20.54
CA PHE A 3 -28.92 -17.71 -19.92
C PHE A 3 -29.12 -17.73 -18.40
N HIS A 4 -28.89 -18.89 -17.79
CA HIS A 4 -28.71 -18.99 -16.35
C HIS A 4 -27.40 -18.30 -16.00
N LEU A 5 -27.50 -17.08 -15.46
CA LEU A 5 -26.42 -16.44 -14.74
C LEU A 5 -26.26 -17.18 -13.42
N THR A 6 -25.29 -18.09 -13.33
CA THR A 6 -24.80 -18.58 -12.05
C THR A 6 -24.08 -17.42 -11.36
N PRO A 7 -24.54 -16.94 -10.19
CA PRO A 7 -23.75 -16.01 -9.41
C PRO A 7 -22.66 -16.84 -8.73
N TYR A 8 -21.48 -16.92 -9.34
CA TYR A 8 -20.28 -17.31 -8.60
C TYR A 8 -19.99 -16.18 -7.61
N LEU A 9 -20.42 -16.37 -6.36
CA LEU A 9 -20.00 -15.60 -5.20
C LEU A 9 -18.55 -15.98 -4.90
N ALA A 10 -17.60 -15.41 -5.64
CA ALA A 10 -16.20 -15.47 -5.25
C ALA A 10 -16.04 -14.65 -3.95
N PRO A 11 -15.57 -15.26 -2.84
CA PRO A 11 -15.40 -14.55 -1.56
C PRO A 11 -14.31 -13.47 -1.64
N SER A 12 -13.34 -13.64 -2.54
CA SER A 12 -12.42 -12.60 -2.99
C SER A 12 -13.03 -11.81 -4.14
N LEU A 13 -13.08 -10.48 -3.99
CA LEU A 13 -13.60 -9.57 -5.02
C LEU A 13 -12.64 -9.53 -6.23
N HIS A 14 -12.86 -10.44 -7.18
CA HIS A 14 -12.14 -10.51 -8.46
C HIS A 14 -12.81 -9.62 -9.52
N PRO A 15 -12.04 -9.12 -10.51
CA PRO A 15 -12.62 -8.43 -11.66
C PRO A 15 -13.53 -9.38 -12.45
N PHE A 16 -14.71 -8.89 -12.83
CA PHE A 16 -15.62 -9.60 -13.74
C PHE A 16 -15.53 -8.95 -15.13
N LEU A 17 -15.18 -9.73 -16.15
CA LEU A 17 -15.26 -9.28 -17.53
C LEU A 17 -16.70 -9.46 -18.02
N ARG A 18 -17.38 -8.36 -18.31
CA ARG A 18 -18.71 -8.39 -18.92
C ARG A 18 -18.59 -8.00 -20.40
N LEU A 19 -18.68 -8.99 -21.28
CA LEU A 19 -18.81 -8.76 -22.71
C LEU A 19 -20.27 -8.41 -23.04
N ALA A 20 -20.49 -7.25 -23.64
CA ALA A 20 -21.80 -6.84 -24.13
C ALA A 20 -21.80 -6.92 -25.66
N PRO A 21 -22.53 -7.89 -26.26
CA PRO A 21 -22.75 -7.90 -27.71
C PRO A 21 -23.36 -6.58 -28.17
N THR A 22 -23.04 -6.14 -29.40
CA THR A 22 -23.60 -4.91 -29.98
C THR A 22 -25.14 -4.92 -30.01
N SER A 23 -25.75 -6.11 -30.14
CA SER A 23 -27.20 -6.29 -30.05
C SER A 23 -27.79 -5.99 -28.67
N CYS A 24 -26.99 -6.03 -27.59
CA CYS A 24 -27.40 -5.66 -26.25
C CYS A 24 -27.30 -4.15 -25.96
N LEU A 25 -26.77 -3.34 -26.89
CA LEU A 25 -26.70 -1.88 -26.77
C LEU A 25 -28.03 -1.17 -27.07
N VAL A 26 -29.03 -1.91 -27.56
CA VAL A 26 -30.39 -1.40 -27.71
C VAL A 26 -31.01 -1.31 -26.32
N ARG A 27 -31.12 -0.09 -25.80
CA ARG A 27 -31.73 0.21 -24.50
C ARG A 27 -33.19 -0.24 -24.53
N CYS A 28 -33.51 -1.39 -23.93
CA CYS A 28 -34.90 -1.76 -23.66
C CYS A 28 -35.48 -0.80 -22.61
N PRO A 29 -36.42 0.08 -22.97
CA PRO A 29 -37.09 0.93 -21.99
C PRO A 29 -37.96 0.02 -21.09
N GLY A 30 -37.85 0.18 -19.77
CA GLY A 30 -38.79 -0.45 -18.82
C GLY A 30 -38.25 -1.60 -17.96
N ARG A 31 -36.99 -2.07 -18.14
CA ARG A 31 -36.40 -3.05 -17.21
C ARG A 31 -35.58 -2.36 -16.12
N GLN A 32 -36.17 -2.19 -14.94
CA GLN A 32 -35.45 -1.75 -13.74
C GLN A 32 -34.54 -2.89 -13.28
N VAL A 33 -33.22 -2.73 -13.39
CA VAL A 33 -32.26 -3.67 -12.82
C VAL A 33 -32.13 -3.35 -11.33
N LEU A 34 -32.56 -4.27 -10.49
CA LEU A 34 -32.36 -4.14 -9.04
C LEU A 34 -30.86 -4.29 -8.73
N PRO A 35 -30.31 -3.47 -7.82
CA PRO A 35 -28.93 -3.62 -7.39
C PRO A 35 -28.74 -4.97 -6.70
N CYS A 36 -27.59 -5.60 -6.91
CA CYS A 36 -27.22 -6.80 -6.15
C CYS A 36 -27.08 -6.42 -4.67
N PRO A 37 -27.67 -7.19 -3.73
CA PRO A 37 -27.49 -6.93 -2.30
C PRO A 37 -26.00 -7.06 -1.92
N PRO A 38 -25.58 -6.40 -0.83
CA PRO A 38 -24.20 -6.54 -0.35
C PRO A 38 -23.89 -8.01 0.01
N PRO A 39 -22.64 -8.46 -0.16
CA PRO A 39 -22.27 -9.82 0.19
C PRO A 39 -22.44 -10.06 1.70
N PRO A 40 -22.82 -11.28 2.12
CA PRO A 40 -22.97 -11.61 3.53
C PRO A 40 -21.61 -11.50 4.25
N MET A 41 -21.63 -11.07 5.52
CA MET A 41 -20.44 -11.00 6.37
C MET A 41 -20.35 -12.26 7.22
N SER A 42 -19.41 -13.15 6.90
CA SER A 42 -19.17 -14.40 7.63
C SER A 42 -18.35 -14.21 8.91
N LEU A 43 -18.68 -14.99 9.94
CA LEU A 43 -17.91 -15.13 11.18
C LEU A 43 -16.92 -16.30 11.06
N ALA A 44 -15.87 -16.30 11.89
CA ALA A 44 -15.00 -17.46 12.06
C ALA A 44 -15.54 -18.42 13.12
N ASP A 45 -15.10 -19.69 13.06
CA ASP A 45 -15.35 -20.70 14.09
C ASP A 45 -14.95 -20.17 15.49
N PRO A 46 -15.90 -20.04 16.44
CA PRO A 46 -15.61 -19.55 17.79
C PRO A 46 -14.51 -20.33 18.51
N ALA A 47 -14.43 -21.65 18.30
CA ALA A 47 -13.39 -22.46 18.93
C ALA A 47 -12.00 -22.13 18.35
N ALA A 48 -11.91 -21.83 17.05
CA ALA A 48 -10.67 -21.35 16.44
C ALA A 48 -10.27 -19.97 16.95
N VAL A 49 -11.24 -19.06 17.16
CA VAL A 49 -11.00 -17.73 17.76
C VAL A 49 -10.42 -17.86 19.17
N GLN A 50 -11.01 -18.71 20.02
CA GLN A 50 -10.51 -18.99 21.37
C GLN A 50 -9.06 -19.50 21.36
N ARG A 51 -8.76 -20.46 20.49
CA ARG A 51 -7.39 -20.98 20.32
C ARG A 51 -6.42 -19.90 19.85
N ALA A 52 -6.85 -19.03 18.92
CA ALA A 52 -6.03 -17.95 18.39
C ALA A 52 -5.66 -16.93 19.47
N VAL A 53 -6.63 -16.52 20.29
CA VAL A 53 -6.38 -15.60 21.41
C VAL A 53 -5.51 -16.26 22.48
N SER A 54 -5.77 -17.51 22.84
CA SER A 54 -4.93 -18.25 23.80
C SER A 54 -3.47 -18.34 23.35
N LEU A 55 -3.25 -18.61 22.06
CA LEU A 55 -1.92 -18.64 21.47
C LEU A 55 -1.24 -17.26 21.48
N LEU A 56 -1.96 -16.19 21.16
CA LEU A 56 -1.40 -14.83 21.19
C LEU A 56 -1.10 -14.35 22.61
N ARG A 57 -1.91 -14.72 23.61
CA ARG A 57 -1.67 -14.37 25.02
C ARG A 57 -0.43 -15.05 25.59
N SER A 58 -0.12 -16.26 25.14
CA SER A 58 1.04 -17.04 25.58
C SER A 58 2.32 -16.73 24.78
N ALA A 59 2.20 -15.99 23.67
CA ALA A 59 3.32 -15.58 22.84
C ALA A 59 4.29 -14.67 23.59
N GLN A 60 5.58 -14.93 23.44
CA GLN A 60 6.64 -14.10 24.01
C GLN A 60 7.00 -12.93 23.08
N ARG A 61 6.84 -13.13 21.76
CA ARG A 61 7.19 -12.16 20.72
C ARG A 61 6.06 -12.05 19.68
N PRO A 62 4.82 -11.71 20.10
CA PRO A 62 3.71 -11.58 19.17
C PRO A 62 3.95 -10.44 18.19
N LEU A 63 3.43 -10.59 16.96
CA LEU A 63 3.42 -9.56 15.93
C LEU A 63 2.10 -9.59 15.15
N VAL A 64 1.53 -8.44 14.86
CA VAL A 64 0.35 -8.32 13.99
C VAL A 64 0.77 -7.79 12.62
N ILE A 65 0.52 -8.52 11.54
CA ILE A 65 0.72 -8.03 10.18
C ILE A 65 -0.62 -7.52 9.64
N VAL A 66 -0.66 -6.24 9.26
CA VAL A 66 -1.87 -5.56 8.80
C VAL A 66 -1.82 -5.42 7.27
N GLY A 67 -2.62 -6.23 6.59
CA GLY A 67 -2.72 -6.24 5.15
C GLY A 67 -3.65 -5.17 4.56
N LYS A 68 -3.54 -4.97 3.24
CA LYS A 68 -4.48 -4.14 2.48
C LYS A 68 -5.92 -4.67 2.53
N GLY A 69 -6.10 -5.97 2.82
CA GLY A 69 -7.42 -6.57 3.02
C GLY A 69 -8.19 -5.94 4.18
N VAL A 70 -7.52 -5.48 5.24
CA VAL A 70 -8.18 -4.76 6.35
C VAL A 70 -8.74 -3.42 5.86
N ALA A 71 -7.94 -2.67 5.09
CA ALA A 71 -8.35 -1.41 4.48
C ALA A 71 -9.49 -1.61 3.47
N TYR A 72 -9.44 -2.71 2.72
CA TYR A 72 -10.46 -3.06 1.73
C TYR A 72 -11.79 -3.47 2.38
N ALA A 73 -11.73 -4.19 3.50
CA ALA A 73 -12.90 -4.61 4.28
C ALA A 73 -13.50 -3.50 5.17
N PHE A 74 -12.97 -2.27 5.12
CA PHE A 74 -13.35 -1.16 5.98
C PHE A 74 -13.30 -1.52 7.47
N ALA A 75 -12.30 -2.30 7.89
CA ALA A 75 -12.19 -2.87 9.23
C ALA A 75 -11.12 -2.17 10.10
N GLU A 76 -10.79 -0.91 9.78
CA GLU A 76 -9.76 -0.14 10.48
C GLU A 76 -10.07 0.07 11.97
N HIS A 77 -11.34 0.36 12.27
CA HIS A 77 -11.77 0.59 13.65
C HIS A 77 -11.60 -0.68 14.50
N GLU A 78 -12.02 -1.84 13.96
CA GLU A 78 -11.89 -3.13 14.61
C GLU A 78 -10.42 -3.54 14.77
N ALA A 79 -9.59 -3.34 13.74
CA ALA A 79 -8.15 -3.60 13.80
C ALA A 79 -7.46 -2.71 14.85
N ARG A 80 -7.81 -1.41 14.91
CA ARG A 80 -7.32 -0.50 15.95
C ARG A 80 -7.77 -0.92 17.34
N SER A 81 -9.04 -1.32 17.49
CA SER A 81 -9.62 -1.80 18.75
C SER A 81 -8.93 -3.08 19.23
N LEU A 82 -8.47 -3.93 18.33
CA LEU A 82 -7.65 -5.10 18.68
C LEU A 82 -6.22 -4.69 19.06
N ILE A 83 -5.54 -3.90 18.24
CA ILE A 83 -4.09 -3.70 18.39
C ILE A 83 -3.74 -2.73 19.54
N VAL A 84 -4.42 -1.58 19.63
CA VAL A 84 -4.01 -0.47 20.51
C VAL A 84 -4.22 -0.79 21.99
N PRO A 85 -5.41 -1.22 22.46
CA PRO A 85 -5.64 -1.51 23.88
C PRO A 85 -4.74 -2.66 24.38
N ARG A 86 -4.49 -3.68 23.54
CA ARG A 86 -3.65 -4.82 23.89
C ARG A 86 -2.16 -4.56 23.71
N ARG A 87 -1.77 -3.36 23.23
CA ARG A 87 -0.38 -2.93 23.02
C ARG A 87 0.44 -3.88 22.14
N LEU A 88 -0.19 -4.49 21.14
CA LEU A 88 0.48 -5.42 20.22
C LEU A 88 1.34 -4.65 19.20
N PRO A 89 2.59 -5.07 18.92
CA PRO A 89 3.35 -4.48 17.83
C PRO A 89 2.73 -4.86 16.49
N PHE A 90 2.69 -3.92 15.55
CA PHE A 90 2.12 -4.16 14.24
C PHE A 90 3.03 -3.72 13.09
N LEU A 91 2.93 -4.46 11.98
CA LEU A 91 3.65 -4.24 10.74
C LEU A 91 2.64 -4.15 9.58
N PRO A 92 2.39 -2.96 9.01
CA PRO A 92 1.56 -2.82 7.83
C PRO A 92 2.28 -3.34 6.57
N THR A 93 1.53 -3.96 5.65
CA THR A 93 2.00 -4.19 4.27
C THR A 93 1.95 -2.89 3.47
N PRO A 94 2.54 -2.81 2.25
CA PRO A 94 2.66 -1.53 1.51
C PRO A 94 1.36 -0.72 1.41
N MET A 95 0.25 -1.34 0.97
CA MET A 95 -1.08 -0.70 0.93
C MET A 95 -1.92 -0.94 2.20
N GLY A 96 -1.37 -1.64 3.21
CA GLY A 96 -1.93 -1.71 4.56
C GLY A 96 -1.53 -0.52 5.45
N LYS A 97 -0.53 0.27 5.03
CA LYS A 97 -0.12 1.51 5.69
C LYS A 97 -1.32 2.45 5.87
N GLY A 98 -1.40 3.09 7.04
CA GLY A 98 -2.49 3.99 7.39
C GLY A 98 -3.78 3.35 7.92
N VAL A 99 -3.96 2.01 7.82
CA VAL A 99 -5.05 1.30 8.54
C VAL A 99 -4.99 1.61 10.03
N LEU A 100 -3.79 1.53 10.59
CA LEU A 100 -3.37 2.32 11.74
C LEU A 100 -2.32 3.30 11.24
N SER A 101 -2.23 4.49 11.85
CA SER A 101 -1.21 5.46 11.46
C SER A 101 0.20 4.86 11.61
N ASP A 102 1.04 5.03 10.60
CA ASP A 102 2.42 4.54 10.63
C ASP A 102 3.28 5.26 11.69
N ALA A 103 2.86 6.46 12.12
CA ALA A 103 3.48 7.20 13.22
C ALA A 103 3.09 6.67 14.61
N HIS A 104 2.21 5.65 14.69
CA HIS A 104 1.78 5.10 15.96
C HIS A 104 2.95 4.42 16.69
N PRO A 105 3.10 4.59 18.03
CA PRO A 105 4.20 3.98 18.79
C PRO A 105 4.25 2.44 18.79
N LEU A 106 3.22 1.79 18.25
CA LEU A 106 3.16 0.34 18.09
C LEU A 106 3.55 -0.14 16.68
N CYS A 107 3.73 0.79 15.73
CA CYS A 107 4.17 0.48 14.37
C CYS A 107 5.66 0.14 14.40
N VAL A 108 6.00 -1.09 14.00
CA VAL A 108 7.39 -1.57 13.99
C VAL A 108 7.98 -1.66 12.59
N SER A 109 7.40 -0.94 11.61
CA SER A 109 7.87 -0.88 10.23
C SER A 109 9.37 -0.64 10.08
N PRO A 110 10.00 0.31 10.82
CA PRO A 110 11.45 0.51 10.72
C PRO A 110 12.26 -0.71 11.17
N ALA A 111 11.72 -1.56 12.05
CA ALA A 111 12.33 -2.82 12.48
C ALA A 111 11.78 -4.06 11.77
N ARG A 112 11.16 -3.92 10.58
CA ARG A 112 10.52 -5.04 9.83
C ARG A 112 11.33 -6.33 9.84
N SER A 113 12.61 -6.27 9.44
CA SER A 113 13.45 -7.48 9.36
C SER A 113 13.59 -8.17 10.71
N ARG A 114 13.76 -7.41 11.79
CA ARG A 114 13.87 -7.97 13.13
C ARG A 114 12.54 -8.53 13.62
N ALA A 115 11.46 -7.78 13.41
CA ALA A 115 10.11 -8.17 13.76
C ALA A 115 9.74 -9.54 13.15
N LEU A 116 9.99 -9.72 11.85
CA LEU A 116 9.69 -10.98 11.14
C LEU A 116 10.61 -12.13 11.57
N GLN A 117 11.90 -11.88 11.77
CA GLN A 117 12.87 -12.91 12.12
C GLN A 117 12.72 -13.45 13.54
N GLU A 118 12.28 -12.61 14.48
CA GLU A 118 12.22 -12.99 15.89
C GLU A 118 10.81 -13.34 16.37
N ALA A 119 9.74 -12.93 15.68
CA ALA A 119 8.38 -13.24 16.11
C ALA A 119 8.16 -14.76 16.27
N ASP A 120 7.50 -15.15 17.37
CA ASP A 120 7.10 -16.53 17.64
C ASP A 120 5.65 -16.81 17.25
N VAL A 121 4.78 -15.81 17.33
CA VAL A 121 3.39 -15.86 16.85
C VAL A 121 3.09 -14.63 15.99
N ILE A 122 2.57 -14.85 14.77
CA ILE A 122 2.13 -13.77 13.88
C ILE A 122 0.63 -13.89 13.64
N LEU A 123 -0.10 -12.81 13.91
CA LEU A 123 -1.49 -12.63 13.46
C LEU A 123 -1.49 -11.90 12.12
N LEU A 124 -1.82 -12.61 11.05
CA LEU A 124 -1.87 -12.11 9.68
C LEU A 124 -3.30 -11.70 9.31
N LEU A 125 -3.53 -10.40 9.15
CA LEU A 125 -4.86 -9.83 8.91
C LEU A 125 -5.00 -9.38 7.44
N GLY A 126 -5.76 -10.12 6.62
CA GLY A 126 -6.06 -9.71 5.24
C GLY A 126 -4.82 -9.46 4.39
N ALA A 127 -3.79 -10.28 4.61
CA ALA A 127 -2.51 -10.25 3.93
C ALA A 127 -2.13 -11.66 3.50
N ARG A 128 -1.41 -11.75 2.38
CA ARG A 128 -0.94 -13.03 1.83
C ARG A 128 0.55 -13.17 2.07
N LEU A 129 0.98 -14.37 2.43
CA LEU A 129 2.40 -14.74 2.49
C LEU A 129 2.91 -14.98 1.08
N ASN A 130 2.98 -13.91 0.28
CA ASN A 130 3.57 -13.91 -1.06
C ASN A 130 4.98 -13.31 -1.02
N TRP A 131 5.54 -12.98 -2.19
CA TRP A 131 6.89 -12.41 -2.32
C TRP A 131 7.14 -11.15 -1.46
N ILE A 132 6.11 -10.31 -1.22
CA ILE A 132 6.20 -9.11 -0.36
C ILE A 132 6.52 -9.49 1.09
N LEU A 133 6.01 -10.63 1.53
CA LEU A 133 6.28 -11.22 2.84
C LEU A 133 7.18 -12.46 2.72
N HIS A 134 8.03 -12.53 1.70
CA HIS A 134 9.02 -13.59 1.51
C HIS A 134 8.44 -15.01 1.67
N PHE A 135 7.18 -15.19 1.26
CA PHE A 135 6.44 -16.45 1.39
C PHE A 135 6.31 -17.00 2.82
N GLY A 136 6.60 -16.19 3.85
CA GLY A 136 6.65 -16.66 5.24
C GLY A 136 7.88 -17.54 5.55
N LEU A 137 8.90 -17.56 4.68
CA LEU A 137 10.00 -18.52 4.75
C LEU A 137 11.25 -17.96 5.46
N PRO A 138 12.08 -18.83 6.08
CA PRO A 138 13.41 -18.47 6.56
C PRO A 138 14.34 -18.09 5.38
N PRO A 139 15.36 -17.24 5.60
CA PRO A 139 15.79 -16.65 6.87
C PRO A 139 15.08 -15.33 7.20
N ARG A 140 14.01 -14.97 6.48
CA ARG A 140 13.27 -13.72 6.71
C ARG A 140 12.25 -13.86 7.84
N PHE A 141 11.71 -15.06 8.01
CA PHE A 141 10.86 -15.45 9.13
C PHE A 141 11.60 -16.43 10.04
N SER A 142 11.23 -16.46 11.33
CA SER A 142 11.64 -17.56 12.22
C SER A 142 11.15 -18.91 11.65
N ARG A 143 11.96 -19.96 11.76
CA ARG A 143 11.59 -21.31 11.29
C ARG A 143 10.38 -21.87 12.04
N ASP A 144 10.26 -21.53 13.32
CA ASP A 144 9.25 -22.07 14.23
C ASP A 144 8.07 -21.10 14.48
N VAL A 145 7.94 -20.07 13.63
CA VAL A 145 6.87 -19.08 13.78
C VAL A 145 5.49 -19.73 13.60
N LYS A 146 4.57 -19.44 14.51
CA LYS A 146 3.17 -19.87 14.39
C LYS A 146 2.36 -18.77 13.73
N ILE A 147 1.79 -19.05 12.56
CA ILE A 147 0.96 -18.09 11.83
C ILE A 147 -0.53 -18.34 12.15
N ILE A 148 -1.21 -17.29 12.61
CA ILE A 148 -2.68 -17.23 12.68
C ILE A 148 -3.12 -16.38 11.48
N GLN A 149 -3.88 -16.95 10.55
CA GLN A 149 -4.30 -16.26 9.33
C GLN A 149 -5.80 -15.94 9.38
N VAL A 150 -6.15 -14.67 9.18
CA VAL A 150 -7.54 -14.21 9.01
C VAL A 150 -7.75 -13.84 7.55
N GLU A 151 -8.57 -14.60 6.85
CA GLU A 151 -8.79 -14.46 5.41
C GLU A 151 -10.20 -14.90 5.01
N ILE A 152 -10.75 -14.26 3.98
CA ILE A 152 -12.08 -14.59 3.45
C ILE A 152 -12.00 -15.64 2.34
N CYS A 153 -10.85 -15.75 1.67
CA CYS A 153 -10.57 -16.69 0.60
C CYS A 153 -9.93 -17.97 1.18
N PRO A 154 -10.65 -19.10 1.25
CA PRO A 154 -10.12 -20.31 1.86
C PRO A 154 -8.90 -20.88 1.12
N GLU A 155 -8.78 -20.64 -0.18
CA GLU A 155 -7.66 -21.08 -1.01
C GLU A 155 -6.32 -20.40 -0.66
N GLU A 156 -6.36 -19.27 0.06
CA GLU A 156 -5.15 -18.57 0.50
C GLU A 156 -4.58 -19.14 1.81
N PHE A 157 -5.32 -20.01 2.51
CA PHE A 157 -4.81 -20.66 3.71
C PHE A 157 -3.75 -21.70 3.37
N SER A 158 -2.66 -21.69 4.14
CA SER A 158 -1.58 -22.67 4.03
C SER A 158 -0.94 -22.80 2.64
N ASN A 159 -1.16 -21.81 1.76
CA ASN A 159 -0.68 -21.83 0.38
C ASN A 159 0.86 -21.82 0.28
N ASN A 160 1.54 -21.16 1.22
CA ASN A 160 3.01 -21.04 1.22
C ASN A 160 3.66 -21.68 2.44
N VAL A 161 3.15 -21.39 3.63
CA VAL A 161 3.54 -22.05 4.88
C VAL A 161 2.28 -22.51 5.60
N PRO A 162 2.30 -23.67 6.27
CA PRO A 162 1.15 -24.15 7.03
C PRO A 162 0.71 -23.12 8.07
N ALA A 163 -0.54 -22.67 7.98
CA ALA A 163 -1.12 -21.83 9.02
C ALA A 163 -1.34 -22.67 10.28
N HIS A 164 -0.88 -22.18 11.43
CA HIS A 164 -1.11 -22.85 12.71
C HIS A 164 -2.59 -22.78 13.11
N LEU A 165 -3.24 -21.65 12.84
CA LEU A 165 -4.68 -21.48 12.99
C LEU A 165 -5.24 -20.67 11.81
N MET A 166 -6.38 -21.09 11.29
CA MET A 166 -7.10 -20.45 10.20
C MET A 166 -8.40 -19.86 10.75
N LEU A 167 -8.61 -18.56 10.56
CA LEU A 167 -9.82 -17.85 10.91
C LEU A 167 -10.51 -17.41 9.62
N HIS A 168 -11.31 -18.31 9.07
CA HIS A 168 -12.06 -18.08 7.83
C HIS A 168 -13.27 -17.19 8.12
N GLY A 169 -13.32 -16.02 7.49
CA GLY A 169 -14.46 -15.12 7.64
C GLY A 169 -14.16 -13.71 7.14
N HIS A 170 -15.18 -12.85 7.14
CA HIS A 170 -15.00 -11.45 6.83
C HIS A 170 -14.20 -10.76 7.94
N LEU A 171 -13.17 -9.97 7.59
CA LEU A 171 -12.25 -9.35 8.56
C LEU A 171 -12.97 -8.55 9.65
N LYS A 172 -13.96 -7.75 9.28
CA LYS A 172 -14.72 -6.90 10.22
C LYS A 172 -15.35 -7.70 11.39
N PRO A 173 -16.25 -8.67 11.18
CA PRO A 173 -16.80 -9.46 12.29
C PRO A 173 -15.76 -10.36 12.97
N VAL A 174 -14.80 -10.95 12.25
CA VAL A 174 -13.75 -11.78 12.87
C VAL A 174 -12.87 -10.98 13.84
N LEU A 175 -12.52 -9.74 13.48
CA LEU A 175 -11.79 -8.84 14.39
C LEU A 175 -12.61 -8.49 15.64
N LYS A 176 -13.94 -8.37 15.53
CA LYS A 176 -14.81 -8.21 16.72
C LYS A 176 -14.78 -9.44 17.62
N GLN A 177 -14.89 -10.64 17.04
CA GLN A 177 -14.75 -11.89 17.81
C GLN A 177 -13.41 -11.95 18.54
N LEU A 178 -12.31 -11.58 17.87
CA LEU A 178 -10.98 -11.51 18.50
C LEU A 178 -10.94 -10.48 19.64
N VAL A 179 -11.49 -9.28 19.44
CA VAL A 179 -11.56 -8.24 20.47
C VAL A 179 -12.32 -8.73 21.71
N GLU A 180 -13.50 -9.31 21.51
CA GLU A 180 -14.33 -9.85 22.58
C GLU A 180 -13.59 -10.95 23.36
N GLU A 181 -13.02 -11.93 22.65
CA GLU A 181 -12.28 -13.05 23.25
C GLU A 181 -11.00 -12.60 23.98
N PHE A 182 -10.29 -11.58 23.47
CA PHE A 182 -9.13 -11.01 24.15
C PHE A 182 -9.47 -10.33 25.48
N GLY A 183 -10.71 -9.89 25.70
CA GLY A 183 -11.09 -9.16 26.91
C GLY A 183 -10.15 -8.00 27.22
N GLN A 184 -9.71 -7.89 28.47
CA GLN A 184 -8.84 -6.82 28.98
C GLN A 184 -7.35 -7.20 29.02
N TRP A 185 -6.93 -8.27 28.33
CA TRP A 185 -5.52 -8.64 28.31
C TRP A 185 -4.66 -7.57 27.62
N VAL A 186 -3.50 -7.25 28.20
CA VAL A 186 -2.58 -6.24 27.68
C VAL A 186 -1.16 -6.78 27.70
N MET A 187 -0.45 -6.60 26.59
CA MET A 187 0.96 -6.93 26.50
C MET A 187 1.82 -5.93 27.27
N ASP A 188 2.80 -6.44 28.03
CA ASP A 188 3.83 -5.60 28.65
C ASP A 188 4.76 -4.96 27.59
N ARG A 189 4.96 -3.64 27.70
CA ARG A 189 5.81 -2.85 26.79
C ARG A 189 7.24 -2.62 27.28
N ASP A 190 7.53 -3.05 28.51
CA ASP A 190 8.85 -2.92 29.13
C ASP A 190 9.64 -4.24 29.05
N GLY A 191 8.99 -5.32 28.60
CA GLY A 191 9.62 -6.60 28.32
C GLY A 191 10.65 -6.58 27.18
N GLN A 192 11.48 -7.63 27.17
CA GLN A 192 12.62 -7.77 26.27
C GLN A 192 12.25 -7.65 24.78
N TRP A 193 11.05 -8.09 24.38
CA TRP A 193 10.62 -8.02 22.98
C TRP A 193 10.53 -6.57 22.49
N TRP A 194 9.85 -5.70 23.25
CA TRP A 194 9.72 -4.30 22.90
C TRP A 194 11.05 -3.56 22.95
N SER A 195 11.93 -3.90 23.89
CA SER A 195 13.28 -3.32 23.97
C SER A 195 14.09 -3.59 22.69
N ARG A 196 14.12 -4.85 22.20
CA ARG A 196 14.79 -5.20 20.94
C ARG A 196 14.20 -4.50 19.71
N LEU A 197 12.87 -4.39 19.66
CA LEU A 197 12.19 -3.69 18.58
C LEU A 197 12.52 -2.19 18.59
N LYS A 198 12.44 -1.53 19.75
CA LYS A 198 12.76 -0.10 19.92
C LYS A 198 14.22 0.20 19.55
N GLU A 199 15.16 -0.64 19.98
CA GLU A 199 16.58 -0.53 19.62
C GLU A 199 16.75 -0.55 18.10
N LYS A 200 16.18 -1.56 17.41
CA LYS A 200 16.31 -1.65 15.96
C LYS A 200 15.60 -0.50 15.22
N ILE A 201 14.46 -0.03 15.73
CA ILE A 201 13.77 1.15 15.20
C ILE A 201 14.69 2.37 15.31
N HIS A 202 15.31 2.60 16.47
CA HIS A 202 16.19 3.74 16.71
C HIS A 202 17.39 3.74 15.75
N ILE A 203 18.07 2.59 15.63
CA ILE A 203 19.21 2.42 14.71
C ILE A 203 18.80 2.76 13.27
N ASN A 204 17.71 2.16 12.78
CA ASN A 204 17.29 2.34 11.39
C ASN A 204 16.77 3.77 11.11
N MET A 205 16.13 4.41 12.09
CA MET A 205 15.73 5.80 11.97
C MET A 205 16.93 6.76 11.91
N ASN A 206 18.00 6.49 12.66
CA ASN A 206 19.22 7.30 12.61
C ASN A 206 19.92 7.15 11.25
N ILE A 207 20.05 5.92 10.72
CA ILE A 207 20.59 5.69 9.37
C ILE A 207 19.79 6.47 8.32
N ASN A 208 18.46 6.42 8.38
CA ASN A 208 17.62 7.17 7.43
C ASN A 208 17.82 8.69 7.55
N LYS A 209 18.01 9.21 8.77
CA LYS A 209 18.31 10.64 9.00
C LYS A 209 19.67 11.04 8.45
N GLU A 210 20.69 10.19 8.61
CA GLU A 210 22.03 10.42 8.06
C GLU A 210 22.00 10.43 6.52
N LEU A 211 21.24 9.53 5.89
CA LEU A 211 21.08 9.55 4.43
C LEU A 211 20.30 10.79 3.94
N ALA A 212 19.31 11.22 4.72
CA ALA A 212 18.50 12.40 4.42
C ALA A 212 19.29 13.72 4.54
N SER A 213 20.33 13.78 5.40
CA SER A 213 21.15 14.99 5.56
C SER A 213 22.14 15.22 4.41
N VAL A 214 22.36 14.24 3.54
CA VAL A 214 23.24 14.36 2.36
C VAL A 214 22.48 15.06 1.22
N THR A 215 22.49 16.39 1.24
CA THR A 215 21.76 17.27 0.29
C THR A 215 22.60 17.76 -0.89
N SER A 216 23.82 17.22 -1.08
CA SER A 216 24.66 17.52 -2.24
C SER A 216 23.97 17.13 -3.55
N LEU A 217 24.19 17.91 -4.62
CA LEU A 217 23.68 17.58 -5.95
C LEU A 217 24.64 16.65 -6.71
N PRO A 218 24.12 15.64 -7.44
CA PRO A 218 22.71 15.22 -7.49
C PRO A 218 22.24 14.60 -6.16
N MET A 219 21.01 14.92 -5.74
CA MET A 219 20.45 14.43 -4.48
C MET A 219 20.20 12.92 -4.51
N ASN A 220 20.36 12.27 -3.35
CA ASN A 220 19.86 10.92 -3.15
C ASN A 220 18.35 10.92 -2.81
N PHE A 221 17.69 9.77 -2.94
CA PHE A 221 16.24 9.63 -2.68
C PHE A 221 15.82 10.03 -1.27
N TYR A 222 16.61 9.72 -0.24
CA TYR A 222 16.28 10.06 1.14
C TYR A 222 16.27 11.58 1.34
N ALA A 223 17.29 12.29 0.85
CA ALA A 223 17.37 13.74 0.94
C ALA A 223 16.19 14.42 0.20
N ALA A 224 15.90 13.98 -1.03
CA ALA A 224 14.78 14.50 -1.79
C ALA A 224 13.42 14.25 -1.10
N TYR A 225 13.20 13.04 -0.56
CA TYR A 225 11.96 12.73 0.15
C TYR A 225 11.85 13.42 1.50
N ASP A 226 12.95 13.65 2.20
CA ASP A 226 12.96 14.36 3.48
C ASP A 226 12.49 15.81 3.31
N ILE A 227 12.90 16.47 2.23
CA ILE A 227 12.40 17.80 1.86
C ILE A 227 10.92 17.72 1.48
N MET A 228 10.54 16.78 0.60
CA MET A 228 9.17 16.70 0.10
C MET A 228 8.12 16.38 1.16
N LYS A 229 8.44 15.54 2.16
CA LYS A 229 7.46 15.06 3.14
C LYS A 229 6.77 16.21 3.90
N ASP A 230 7.45 17.35 4.08
CA ASP A 230 6.95 18.49 4.83
C ASP A 230 5.90 19.29 4.01
N TYR A 231 5.93 19.18 2.69
CA TYR A 231 4.97 19.82 1.78
C TYR A 231 3.77 18.93 1.46
N ILE A 232 3.84 17.62 1.74
CA ILE A 232 2.76 16.68 1.46
C ILE A 232 1.80 16.63 2.65
N PRO A 233 0.51 17.01 2.48
CA PRO A 233 -0.45 16.95 3.57
C PRO A 233 -0.66 15.53 4.08
N ARG A 234 -0.83 15.38 5.40
CA ARG A 234 -0.97 14.06 6.06
C ARG A 234 -2.14 13.21 5.55
N ASN A 235 -3.18 13.86 5.00
CA ASN A 235 -4.36 13.20 4.44
C ASN A 235 -4.24 12.91 2.93
N ALA A 236 -3.14 13.33 2.27
CA ALA A 236 -2.94 13.18 0.84
C ALA A 236 -3.09 11.72 0.38
N VAL A 237 -3.67 11.52 -0.79
CA VAL A 237 -3.59 10.25 -1.52
C VAL A 237 -2.24 10.22 -2.24
N LEU A 238 -1.36 9.34 -1.77
CA LEU A 238 -0.05 9.09 -2.35
C LEU A 238 -0.12 7.93 -3.34
N VAL A 239 0.13 8.23 -4.60
CA VAL A 239 0.37 7.22 -5.64
C VAL A 239 1.87 7.11 -5.85
N ASN A 240 2.43 5.91 -5.70
CA ASN A 240 3.88 5.74 -5.70
C ASN A 240 4.32 4.49 -6.45
N GLU A 241 5.19 4.68 -7.45
CA GLU A 241 5.61 3.63 -8.37
C GLU A 241 7.09 3.79 -8.75
N GLY A 242 7.71 2.72 -9.23
CA GLY A 242 9.14 2.61 -9.53
C GLY A 242 9.83 1.59 -8.62
N SER A 243 11.15 1.46 -8.76
CA SER A 243 11.95 0.59 -7.89
C SER A 243 12.39 1.35 -6.64
N ALA A 244 13.59 1.97 -6.65
CA ALA A 244 14.10 2.77 -5.55
C ALA A 244 13.09 3.86 -5.12
N THR A 245 12.42 4.49 -6.09
CA THR A 245 11.36 5.47 -5.85
C THR A 245 10.29 4.93 -4.89
N MET A 246 9.74 3.75 -5.16
CA MET A 246 8.67 3.16 -4.36
C MET A 246 9.20 2.59 -3.04
N ASP A 247 10.31 1.86 -3.09
CA ASP A 247 10.82 1.13 -1.92
C ASP A 247 11.33 2.07 -0.84
N ILE A 248 12.12 3.09 -1.22
CA ILE A 248 12.60 4.11 -0.30
C ILE A 248 11.43 5.03 0.10
N GLY A 249 10.60 5.44 -0.86
CA GLY A 249 9.43 6.30 -0.59
C GLY A 249 8.48 5.70 0.43
N ARG A 250 8.28 4.37 0.42
CA ARG A 250 7.47 3.65 1.42
C ARG A 250 8.02 3.77 2.86
N THR A 251 9.33 3.94 3.02
CA THR A 251 10.00 4.08 4.32
C THR A 251 9.96 5.52 4.84
N VAL A 252 9.97 6.51 3.94
CA VAL A 252 9.99 7.94 4.30
C VAL A 252 8.59 8.50 4.45
N PHE A 253 7.68 8.22 3.50
CA PHE A 253 6.31 8.73 3.55
C PHE A 253 5.42 7.87 4.47
N LEU A 254 5.09 8.45 5.63
CA LEU A 254 4.19 7.83 6.60
C LEU A 254 2.73 8.03 6.18
N SER A 255 1.93 6.96 6.27
CA SER A 255 0.49 7.04 6.03
C SER A 255 -0.25 7.19 7.37
N HIS A 256 -1.08 8.23 7.48
CA HIS A 256 -1.87 8.49 8.68
C HIS A 256 -3.30 7.97 8.60
N PHE A 257 -3.81 7.78 7.38
CA PHE A 257 -5.19 7.39 7.12
C PHE A 257 -5.24 6.19 6.15
N PRO A 258 -6.25 5.32 6.28
CA PRO A 258 -6.39 4.14 5.44
C PRO A 258 -6.70 4.50 3.99
N ARG A 259 -6.34 3.62 3.06
CA ARG A 259 -6.65 3.75 1.61
C ARG A 259 -6.13 5.06 1.01
N ARG A 260 -5.08 5.64 1.59
CA ARG A 260 -4.39 6.83 1.08
C ARG A 260 -3.09 6.52 0.36
N ARG A 261 -2.68 5.26 0.32
CA ARG A 261 -1.50 4.83 -0.43
C ARG A 261 -1.90 3.84 -1.51
N LEU A 262 -1.53 4.15 -2.75
CA LEU A 262 -1.69 3.31 -3.93
C LEU A 262 -0.29 3.09 -4.53
N ASP A 263 0.10 1.84 -4.77
CA ASP A 263 1.40 1.50 -5.36
C ASP A 263 1.29 0.34 -6.35
N ALA A 264 2.43 -0.14 -6.84
CA ALA A 264 2.54 -1.22 -7.83
C ALA A 264 1.89 -2.55 -7.40
N GLY A 265 1.47 -2.67 -6.13
CA GLY A 265 0.63 -3.75 -5.65
C GLY A 265 1.31 -5.11 -5.70
N SER A 266 0.50 -6.17 -5.83
CA SER A 266 0.99 -7.54 -5.68
C SER A 266 1.81 -8.05 -6.88
N PHE A 267 1.70 -7.42 -8.04
CA PHE A 267 2.44 -7.80 -9.25
C PHE A 267 3.64 -6.91 -9.52
N GLY A 268 3.87 -5.86 -8.71
CA GLY A 268 4.94 -4.91 -8.99
C GLY A 268 4.77 -4.26 -10.37
N THR A 269 3.53 -4.00 -10.79
CA THR A 269 3.22 -3.53 -12.14
C THR A 269 3.59 -2.07 -12.30
N MET A 270 4.36 -1.77 -13.35
CA MET A 270 4.65 -0.39 -13.75
C MET A 270 3.58 0.12 -14.75
N GLY A 271 3.27 1.40 -14.73
CA GLY A 271 2.24 2.05 -15.56
C GLY A 271 0.87 2.23 -14.89
N LEU A 272 0.75 1.98 -13.58
CA LEU A 272 -0.48 2.20 -12.81
C LEU A 272 -0.58 3.66 -12.32
N GLY A 273 0.54 4.35 -12.19
CA GLY A 273 0.69 5.64 -11.53
C GLY A 273 -0.31 6.70 -11.97
N CYS A 274 -0.32 7.06 -13.24
CA CYS A 274 -1.20 8.14 -13.72
C CYS A 274 -2.69 7.74 -13.64
N GLY A 275 -3.03 6.50 -14.00
CA GLY A 275 -4.40 5.99 -13.90
C GLY A 275 -4.92 5.97 -12.46
N TYR A 276 -4.10 5.54 -11.50
CA TYR A 276 -4.44 5.57 -10.07
C TYR A 276 -4.62 6.99 -9.56
N ALA A 277 -3.77 7.94 -9.99
CA ALA A 277 -3.88 9.34 -9.59
C ALA A 277 -5.16 9.98 -10.13
N ILE A 278 -5.50 9.74 -11.40
CA ILE A 278 -6.75 10.19 -12.03
C ILE A 278 -7.97 9.63 -11.29
N ALA A 279 -7.99 8.32 -11.03
CA ALA A 279 -9.09 7.69 -10.31
C ALA A 279 -9.24 8.25 -8.89
N ALA A 280 -8.13 8.43 -8.16
CA ALA A 280 -8.13 9.04 -6.84
C ALA A 280 -8.68 10.47 -6.89
N ALA A 281 -8.20 11.31 -7.82
CA ALA A 281 -8.64 12.69 -7.93
C ALA A 281 -10.13 12.81 -8.25
N LEU A 282 -10.65 11.97 -9.14
CA LEU A 282 -12.09 11.90 -9.45
C LEU A 282 -12.93 11.53 -8.23
N ILE A 283 -12.45 10.60 -7.39
CA ILE A 283 -13.14 10.22 -6.15
C ILE A 283 -13.07 11.33 -5.10
N GLU A 284 -11.93 12.00 -4.95
CA GLU A 284 -11.79 13.13 -4.03
C GLU A 284 -12.64 14.33 -4.46
N GLN A 285 -12.76 14.62 -5.77
CA GLN A 285 -13.62 15.70 -6.27
C GLN A 285 -15.11 15.51 -5.93
N ARG A 286 -15.57 14.27 -5.79
CA ARG A 286 -16.95 13.95 -5.39
C ARG A 286 -17.22 14.23 -3.91
N LYS A 287 -16.19 14.47 -3.10
CA LYS A 287 -16.34 14.81 -1.69
C LYS A 287 -16.57 16.32 -1.52
N PRO A 288 -17.22 16.73 -0.43
CA PRO A 288 -17.31 18.14 -0.04
C PRO A 288 -15.91 18.77 0.08
N ASP A 289 -15.76 20.05 -0.28
CA ASP A 289 -14.45 20.74 -0.37
C ASP A 289 -13.56 20.53 0.87
N GLY A 290 -14.11 20.67 2.08
CA GLY A 290 -13.37 20.50 3.35
C GLY A 290 -13.02 19.05 3.70
N GLN A 291 -13.43 18.06 2.90
CA GLN A 291 -13.14 16.63 3.09
C GLN A 291 -12.26 16.05 1.98
N ARG A 292 -11.91 16.86 0.98
CA ARG A 292 -11.04 16.44 -0.12
C ARG A 292 -9.63 16.22 0.37
N SER A 293 -8.98 15.21 -0.19
CA SER A 293 -7.57 14.95 0.02
C SER A 293 -6.81 15.30 -1.26
N PRO A 294 -5.68 16.01 -1.18
CA PRO A 294 -4.85 16.25 -2.35
C PRO A 294 -4.29 14.93 -2.87
N VAL A 295 -4.08 14.84 -4.18
CA VAL A 295 -3.50 13.65 -4.83
C VAL A 295 -2.09 13.98 -5.29
N VAL A 296 -1.12 13.20 -4.82
CA VAL A 296 0.29 13.36 -5.18
C VAL A 296 0.80 12.03 -5.75
N ALA A 297 1.26 12.08 -6.99
CA ALA A 297 1.82 10.93 -7.69
C ALA A 297 3.35 11.05 -7.76
N ILE A 298 4.05 10.27 -6.94
CA ILE A 298 5.52 10.21 -6.88
C ILE A 298 6.01 9.01 -7.69
N GLN A 299 6.54 9.26 -8.87
CA GLN A 299 6.85 8.27 -9.90
C GLN A 299 8.35 8.25 -10.17
N GLY A 300 8.95 7.06 -10.36
CA GLY A 300 10.25 6.99 -11.02
C GLY A 300 10.11 7.39 -12.48
N ASP A 301 11.13 7.98 -13.08
CA ASP A 301 11.18 8.32 -14.51
C ASP A 301 10.73 7.19 -15.45
N SER A 302 11.26 5.98 -15.29
CA SER A 302 10.90 4.81 -16.08
C SER A 302 9.44 4.40 -15.84
N ALA A 303 9.01 4.33 -14.58
CA ALA A 303 7.63 4.04 -14.20
C ALA A 303 6.63 5.04 -14.79
N PHE A 304 6.98 6.32 -14.74
CA PHE A 304 6.23 7.41 -15.34
C PHE A 304 6.07 7.22 -16.84
N GLY A 305 7.12 6.80 -17.55
CA GLY A 305 7.10 6.55 -18.99
C GLY A 305 6.01 5.58 -19.47
N PHE A 306 5.59 4.62 -18.64
CA PHE A 306 4.53 3.66 -18.99
C PHE A 306 3.12 4.28 -19.06
N SER A 307 2.89 5.40 -18.36
CA SER A 307 1.55 6.01 -18.28
C SER A 307 1.54 7.54 -18.39
N GLY A 308 2.68 8.17 -18.70
CA GLY A 308 2.86 9.63 -18.68
C GLY A 308 1.99 10.38 -19.68
N MET A 309 1.52 9.74 -20.75
CA MET A 309 0.58 10.35 -21.70
C MET A 309 -0.77 10.68 -21.07
N GLU A 310 -1.13 10.03 -19.96
CA GLU A 310 -2.37 10.32 -19.22
C GLU A 310 -2.34 11.67 -18.49
N LEU A 311 -1.22 12.41 -18.53
CA LEU A 311 -1.21 13.80 -18.09
C LEU A 311 -2.12 14.68 -18.96
N GLU A 312 -2.28 14.35 -20.25
CA GLU A 312 -3.32 14.95 -21.10
C GLU A 312 -4.71 14.70 -20.49
N THR A 313 -5.02 13.47 -20.10
CA THR A 313 -6.30 13.11 -19.49
C THR A 313 -6.54 13.89 -18.20
N ALA A 314 -5.55 13.95 -17.30
CA ALA A 314 -5.64 14.71 -16.07
C ALA A 314 -5.90 16.21 -16.33
N SER A 315 -5.22 16.78 -17.33
CA SER A 315 -5.39 18.18 -17.75
C SER A 315 -6.76 18.46 -18.35
N ARG A 316 -7.21 17.60 -19.28
CA ARG A 316 -8.50 17.69 -19.97
C ARG A 316 -9.67 17.66 -19.00
N TYR A 317 -9.56 16.91 -17.90
CA TYR A 317 -10.55 16.87 -16.82
C TYR A 317 -10.27 17.86 -15.68
N GLN A 318 -9.23 18.69 -15.78
CA GLN A 318 -8.84 19.69 -14.77
C GLN A 318 -8.71 19.06 -13.37
N LEU A 319 -8.06 17.90 -13.29
CA LEU A 319 -7.91 17.18 -12.03
C LEU A 319 -6.75 17.77 -11.20
N PRO A 320 -6.97 18.06 -9.91
CA PRO A 320 -5.95 18.64 -9.03
C PRO A 320 -4.97 17.54 -8.56
N ILE A 321 -4.03 17.19 -9.43
CA ILE A 321 -3.01 16.16 -9.17
C ILE A 321 -1.63 16.81 -9.24
N VAL A 322 -0.78 16.56 -8.24
CA VAL A 322 0.64 16.90 -8.30
C VAL A 322 1.42 15.67 -8.75
N PHE A 323 2.06 15.76 -9.92
CA PHE A 323 2.97 14.73 -10.40
C PHE A 323 4.41 15.10 -10.05
N VAL A 324 5.11 14.20 -9.36
CA VAL A 324 6.52 14.31 -9.02
C VAL A 324 7.26 13.17 -9.71
N VAL A 325 8.16 13.50 -10.63
CA VAL A 325 9.00 12.52 -11.30
C VAL A 325 10.39 12.53 -10.65
N MET A 326 10.74 11.42 -10.01
CA MET A 326 12.09 11.16 -9.54
C MET A 326 12.95 10.77 -10.74
N ASN A 327 13.59 11.76 -11.36
CA ASN A 327 14.43 11.59 -12.54
C ASN A 327 15.87 11.29 -12.13
N ASN A 328 16.24 10.02 -12.20
CA ASN A 328 17.63 9.54 -12.09
C ASN A 328 18.14 9.01 -13.44
N SER A 329 17.46 9.38 -14.53
CA SER A 329 17.69 9.04 -15.93
C SER A 329 17.94 7.56 -16.19
N GLY A 330 17.16 6.68 -15.55
CA GLY A 330 17.23 5.25 -15.84
C GLY A 330 16.65 4.33 -14.77
N ILE A 331 16.59 3.05 -15.11
CA ILE A 331 16.06 2.00 -14.23
C ILE A 331 17.03 1.76 -13.06
N TYR A 332 16.50 1.59 -11.85
CA TYR A 332 17.24 1.32 -10.60
C TYR A 332 18.10 2.48 -10.09
N ARG A 333 19.39 2.49 -10.44
CA ARG A 333 20.38 3.47 -9.98
C ARG A 333 20.60 4.59 -10.99
N GLY A 334 19.94 4.51 -12.15
CA GLY A 334 20.23 5.37 -13.27
C GLY A 334 21.38 4.81 -14.09
N VAL A 335 21.89 5.64 -14.98
CA VAL A 335 23.10 5.38 -15.77
C VAL A 335 24.36 5.68 -14.94
N ASP A 336 25.46 4.97 -15.19
CA ASP A 336 26.75 5.30 -14.58
C ASP A 336 27.30 6.63 -15.11
N SER A 337 28.36 7.15 -14.48
CA SER A 337 28.93 8.45 -14.82
C SER A 337 29.49 8.55 -16.23
N GLU A 338 29.97 7.44 -16.78
CA GLU A 338 30.52 7.37 -18.14
C GLU A 338 29.38 7.46 -19.15
N THR A 339 28.38 6.60 -19.00
CA THR A 339 27.13 6.62 -19.79
C THR A 339 26.39 7.96 -19.66
N TRP A 340 26.40 8.59 -18.48
CA TRP A 340 25.81 9.92 -18.26
C TRP A 340 26.53 11.01 -19.06
N THR A 341 27.86 10.91 -19.17
CA THR A 341 28.66 11.86 -19.95
C THR A 341 28.37 11.66 -21.43
N GLU A 342 28.36 10.41 -21.91
CA GLU A 342 28.00 10.07 -23.29
C GLU A 342 26.59 10.54 -23.67
N LEU A 343 25.59 10.33 -22.80
CA LEU A 343 24.21 10.78 -23.02
C LEU A 343 24.06 12.32 -23.07
N ASN A 344 24.99 13.07 -22.48
CA ASN A 344 25.01 14.52 -22.59
C ASN A 344 25.70 15.00 -23.87
N GLU A 345 26.61 14.20 -24.43
CA GLU A 345 27.33 14.49 -25.67
C GLU A 345 26.53 14.07 -26.92
N GLU A 346 25.75 12.97 -26.84
CA GLU A 346 24.88 12.48 -27.91
C GLU A 346 23.41 12.28 -27.44
N PRO A 347 22.54 13.30 -27.56
CA PRO A 347 21.18 13.28 -27.01
C PRO A 347 20.17 12.37 -27.73
N GLU A 348 20.57 11.64 -28.79
CA GLU A 348 19.67 10.90 -29.68
C GLU A 348 19.55 9.38 -29.39
N LEU A 349 19.78 8.91 -28.17
CA LEU A 349 19.58 7.48 -27.86
C LEU A 349 18.06 7.14 -27.78
N PRO A 350 17.53 6.28 -28.68
CA PRO A 350 16.08 6.12 -28.90
C PRO A 350 15.34 5.30 -27.82
N LEU A 351 16.02 4.87 -26.75
CA LEU A 351 15.45 4.01 -25.70
C LEU A 351 15.52 4.62 -24.29
N SER A 352 16.12 5.81 -24.15
CA SER A 352 16.24 6.53 -22.88
C SER A 352 15.79 7.97 -23.08
N LEU A 353 14.96 8.50 -22.19
CA LEU A 353 14.70 9.94 -22.15
C LEU A 353 16.03 10.63 -21.82
N PRO A 354 16.54 11.55 -22.67
CA PRO A 354 17.81 12.21 -22.41
C PRO A 354 17.86 12.83 -21.00
N PRO A 355 19.04 12.91 -20.36
CA PRO A 355 19.21 13.56 -19.05
C PRO A 355 18.62 14.97 -18.97
N GLN A 356 18.63 15.65 -20.11
CA GLN A 356 18.15 17.03 -20.31
C GLN A 356 16.64 17.10 -20.62
N VAL A 357 15.91 15.97 -20.59
CA VAL A 357 14.45 15.98 -20.74
C VAL A 357 13.85 16.73 -19.56
N CYS A 358 13.61 18.01 -19.80
CA CYS A 358 12.70 18.84 -19.06
C CYS A 358 11.29 18.27 -19.25
N TYR A 359 10.89 17.29 -18.43
CA TYR A 359 9.49 16.83 -18.40
C TYR A 359 8.54 18.01 -18.32
N GLN A 360 8.91 19.06 -17.57
CA GLN A 360 8.21 20.34 -17.55
C GLN A 360 7.97 20.96 -18.94
N GLU A 361 8.92 20.95 -19.87
CA GLU A 361 8.78 21.55 -21.21
C GLU A 361 7.91 20.68 -22.14
N GLN A 362 8.09 19.36 -22.09
CA GLN A 362 7.21 18.42 -22.82
C GLN A 362 5.76 18.52 -22.31
N LEU A 363 5.60 18.69 -20.99
CA LEU A 363 4.30 18.87 -20.35
C LEU A 363 3.72 20.25 -20.61
N THR A 364 4.53 21.31 -20.70
CA THR A 364 4.05 22.65 -21.04
C THR A 364 3.41 22.64 -22.43
N THR A 365 3.93 21.87 -23.39
CA THR A 365 3.30 21.73 -24.73
C THR A 365 1.90 21.08 -24.67
N ILE A 366 1.67 20.16 -23.73
CA ILE A 366 0.36 19.53 -23.47
C ILE A 366 -0.55 20.42 -22.62
N LEU A 367 0.03 21.23 -21.72
CA LEU A 367 -0.66 22.02 -20.69
C LEU A 367 -0.78 23.52 -21.03
N ALA A 368 -0.28 23.99 -22.19
CA ALA A 368 -0.15 25.38 -22.64
C ALA A 368 -1.47 26.16 -22.84
N ARG A 369 -2.52 25.84 -22.08
CA ARG A 369 -3.72 26.69 -21.97
C ARG A 369 -3.93 27.35 -20.61
N ARG A 370 -3.16 27.09 -19.56
CA ARG A 370 -3.29 27.89 -18.32
C ARG A 370 -1.96 28.14 -17.59
N SER A 371 -1.74 29.42 -17.34
CA SER A 371 -0.69 30.06 -16.55
C SER A 371 -0.57 29.46 -15.15
N TRP A 372 0.51 28.73 -14.91
CA TRP A 372 1.01 28.34 -13.59
C TRP A 372 2.08 29.32 -13.06
N GLU A 373 2.12 30.55 -13.58
CA GLU A 373 3.10 31.58 -13.21
C GLU A 373 2.64 32.56 -12.12
N LYS A 374 1.66 32.20 -11.27
CA LYS A 374 1.32 33.09 -10.14
C LYS A 374 1.40 32.39 -8.79
N GLU A 375 2.40 32.86 -8.05
CA GLU A 375 2.57 32.84 -6.60
C GLU A 375 3.04 31.52 -5.97
N TYR A 376 4.37 31.36 -5.96
CA TYR A 376 5.13 30.95 -4.76
C TYR A 376 6.31 31.88 -4.56
#